data_AF-A0A369V8Q9-F1
#
_entry.id   AF-A0A369V8Q9-F1
#
_cell.length_a   1.000
_cell.length_b   1.000
_cell.length_c   1.000
_cell.angle_alpha   90.00
_cell.angle_beta   90.00
_cell.angle_gamma   90.00
#
_symmetry.space_group_name_H-M   'P 1'
#
loop_
_entity.id
_entity.type
_entity.pdbx_description
1 polymer ?
#
loop_
_entity_poly.entity_id
_entity_poly.type
_entity_poly.pdbx_seq_one_letter_code
_entity_poly.pdbx_strand_id
1 'polypeptide(L)' 'MTRATAASLAAMRRRLDEPPPENVPGQLAVEVPAGEDKPPPACGHGNPQCGARPVRFYPCGHRCEEHQPSKTRPYFTPSP' A
#
# COMPACT_ATOMS: atom_id res chain seq x y z
N MET A 1 28.52 -6.72 23.37
CA MET A 1 28.23 -5.42 22.74
C MET A 1 29.21 -4.38 23.24
N THR A 2 29.68 -3.46 22.41
CA THR A 2 30.67 -2.44 22.81
C THR A 2 29.98 -1.18 23.33
N ARG A 3 30.70 -0.40 24.16
CA ARG A 3 30.23 0.89 24.69
C ARG A 3 29.89 1.89 23.57
N ALA A 4 30.61 1.83 22.45
CA ALA A 4 30.34 2.66 21.27
C ALA A 4 29.02 2.29 20.59
N THR A 5 28.71 0.98 20.46
CA THR A 5 27.43 0.52 19.91
C THR A 5 26.26 0.93 20.82
N ALA A 6 26.42 0.82 22.14
CA ALA A 6 25.39 1.24 23.10
C ALA A 6 25.13 2.76 23.04
N ALA A 7 26.19 3.57 22.92
CA ALA A 7 26.08 5.02 22.80
C ALA A 7 25.40 5.44 21.48
N SER A 8 25.73 4.78 20.37
CA SER A 8 25.10 5.02 19.06
C SER A 8 23.61 4.70 19.10
N LEU A 9 23.23 3.57 19.70
CA LEU A 9 21.83 3.17 19.83
C LEU A 9 21.05 4.14 20.73
N ALA A 10 21.64 4.61 21.83
CA ALA A 10 21.03 5.63 22.69
C ALA A 10 20.89 7.00 21.98
N ALA A 11 21.78 7.32 21.03
CA ALA A 11 21.64 8.51 20.19
C ALA A 11 20.51 8.34 19.16
N MET A 12 20.37 7.15 18.55
CA MET A 12 19.28 6.86 17.62
C MET A 12 17.90 6.91 18.29
N ARG A 13 17.77 6.33 19.50
CA ARG A 13 16.51 6.39 20.26
C ARG A 13 16.06 7.84 20.49
N ARG A 14 16.96 8.70 20.96
CA ARG A 14 16.66 10.13 21.17
C ARG A 14 16.20 10.85 19.90
N ARG A 15 16.72 10.50 18.73
CA ARG A 15 16.27 11.08 17.45
C ARG A 15 14.89 10.61 17.03
N LEU A 16 14.50 9.40 17.43
CA LEU A 16 13.16 8.87 17.15
C LEU A 16 12.10 9.47 18.07
N ASP A 17 12.50 9.87 19.28
CA ASP A 17 11.62 10.54 20.26
C ASP A 17 11.40 12.03 19.95
N GLU A 18 12.12 12.61 18.98
CA GLU A 18 12.00 14.02 18.61
C GLU A 18 10.71 14.25 17.79
N PRO A 19 9.86 15.21 18.19
CA PRO A 19 8.63 15.49 17.47
C PRO A 19 8.92 16.00 16.05
N PRO A 20 8.02 15.74 15.09
CA PRO A 20 8.18 16.26 13.74
C PRO A 20 8.23 17.80 13.78
N PRO A 21 9.02 18.43 12.89
CA PRO A 21 9.12 19.88 12.84
C PRO A 21 7.76 20.50 12.52
N GLU A 22 7.51 21.69 13.06
CA GLU A 22 6.29 22.44 12.79
C GLU A 22 6.19 22.81 11.30
N ASN A 23 4.96 22.85 10.78
CA ASN A 23 4.72 23.32 9.43
C ASN A 23 4.86 24.84 9.38
N VAL A 24 5.95 25.33 8.78
CA VAL A 24 6.19 26.76 8.60
C VAL A 24 5.65 27.19 7.23
N PRO A 25 4.68 28.12 7.16
CA PRO A 25 4.14 28.61 5.89
C PRO A 25 5.24 29.16 4.96
N GLY A 26 5.23 28.74 3.69
CA GLY A 26 6.20 29.18 2.68
C GLY A 26 7.52 28.40 2.65
N GLN A 27 7.75 27.51 3.61
CA GLN A 27 8.73 26.43 3.47
C GLN A 27 8.00 25.23 2.87
N LEU A 28 8.46 24.73 1.73
CA LEU A 28 7.84 23.60 1.03
C LEU A 28 7.78 22.38 1.97
N ALA A 29 6.64 22.22 2.65
CA ALA A 29 6.25 20.92 3.16
C ALA A 29 5.95 20.06 1.92
N VAL A 30 6.64 18.94 1.78
CA VAL A 30 6.12 17.89 0.91
C VAL A 30 4.77 17.54 1.50
N GLU A 31 3.70 17.91 0.79
CA GLU A 31 2.34 17.54 1.12
C GLU A 31 2.26 16.02 1.03
N VAL A 32 2.55 15.33 2.14
CA VAL A 32 2.18 13.93 2.28
C VAL A 32 0.67 13.98 2.43
N PRO A 33 -0.13 13.55 1.43
CA PRO A 33 -1.57 13.55 1.59
C PRO A 33 -1.89 12.73 2.84
N ALA A 34 -2.56 13.38 3.80
CA ALA A 34 -3.19 12.67 4.91
C ALA A 34 -4.02 11.56 4.26
N GLY A 35 -3.69 10.31 4.57
CA GLY A 35 -4.14 9.13 3.84
C GLY A 35 -5.59 9.25 3.46
N GLU A 36 -5.86 9.35 2.16
CA GLU A 36 -7.21 9.49 1.63
C GLU A 36 -8.09 8.39 2.24
N ASP A 37 -9.22 8.78 2.84
CA ASP A 37 -10.35 7.91 3.20
C ASP A 37 -11.00 7.29 1.95
N LYS A 38 -10.19 6.80 1.01
CA LYS A 38 -10.66 6.10 -0.17
C LYS A 38 -11.10 4.72 0.29
N PRO A 39 -12.36 4.31 0.02
CA PRO A 39 -12.80 2.97 0.34
C PRO A 39 -11.85 1.96 -0.32
N PRO A 40 -11.55 0.84 0.34
CA PRO A 40 -10.63 -0.14 -0.21
C PRO A 40 -11.13 -0.61 -1.58
N PRO A 41 -10.22 -0.85 -2.54
CA PRO A 41 -10.61 -1.20 -3.89
C PRO A 41 -11.48 -2.46 -3.90
N ALA A 42 -12.40 -2.54 -4.86
CA ALA A 42 -13.29 -3.68 -5.07
C ALA A 42 -13.06 -4.29 -6.46
N CYS A 43 -13.58 -5.50 -6.68
CA CYS A 43 -13.39 -6.19 -7.95
C CYS A 43 -14.17 -5.49 -9.06
N GLY A 44 -13.44 -4.96 -10.05
CA GLY A 44 -14.03 -4.28 -11.23
C GLY A 44 -14.28 -5.20 -12.42
N HIS A 45 -14.47 -6.51 -12.20
CA HIS A 45 -14.77 -7.46 -13.28
C HIS A 45 -16.28 -7.50 -13.56
N GLY A 46 -16.65 -7.61 -14.84
CA GLY A 46 -18.05 -7.77 -15.28
C GLY A 46 -18.84 -6.45 -15.49
N ASN A 47 -20.07 -6.60 -16.00
CA ASN A 47 -21.10 -5.55 -16.09
C ASN A 47 -22.49 -6.20 -15.89
N PRO A 48 -23.16 -6.06 -14.72
CA PRO A 48 -22.80 -5.23 -13.57
C PRO A 48 -21.48 -5.68 -12.89
N GLN A 49 -20.86 -4.77 -12.15
CA GLN A 49 -19.57 -5.01 -11.53
C GLN A 49 -19.67 -6.04 -10.38
N CYS A 50 -18.70 -6.94 -10.29
CA CYS A 50 -18.61 -7.95 -9.23
C CYS A 50 -18.56 -7.35 -7.82
N GLY A 51 -17.75 -6.31 -7.59
CA GLY A 51 -17.69 -5.61 -6.30
C GLY A 51 -17.07 -6.39 -5.13
N ALA A 52 -16.65 -7.65 -5.32
CA ALA A 52 -16.09 -8.49 -4.26
C ALA A 52 -14.79 -7.91 -3.66
N ARG A 53 -14.58 -8.21 -2.36
CA ARG A 53 -13.38 -7.90 -1.57
C ARG A 53 -12.98 -9.18 -0.78
N PRO A 54 -11.68 -9.41 -0.49
CA PRO A 54 -10.52 -8.60 -0.84
C PRO A 54 -10.12 -8.72 -2.32
N VAL A 55 -9.29 -7.81 -2.80
CA VAL A 55 -8.79 -7.78 -4.18
C VAL A 55 -7.28 -7.60 -4.26
N ARG A 56 -6.70 -8.04 -5.37
CA ARG A 56 -5.30 -7.79 -5.74
C ARG A 56 -5.26 -6.93 -7.00
N PHE A 57 -4.21 -6.11 -7.12
CA PHE A 57 -3.97 -5.33 -8.33
C PHE A 57 -3.38 -6.22 -9.42
N TYR A 58 -3.94 -6.14 -10.62
CA TYR A 58 -3.41 -6.75 -11.84
C TYR A 58 -3.39 -5.69 -12.95
N PRO A 59 -2.63 -5.87 -14.05
CA PRO A 59 -2.60 -4.92 -15.17
C PRO A 59 -3.98 -4.62 -15.79
N CYS A 60 -4.95 -5.53 -15.67
CA CYS A 60 -6.33 -5.32 -16.14
C CYS A 60 -7.24 -4.65 -15.08
N GLY A 61 -6.70 -4.27 -13.92
CA GLY A 61 -7.42 -3.67 -12.79
C GLY A 61 -7.51 -4.58 -11.56
N HIS A 62 -8.22 -4.12 -10.54
CA HIS A 62 -8.40 -4.88 -9.29
C HIS A 62 -9.32 -6.10 -9.49
N ARG A 63 -8.88 -7.27 -9.03
CA ARG A 63 -9.62 -8.54 -9.15
C ARG A 63 -9.67 -9.29 -7.83
N CYS A 64 -10.83 -9.89 -7.54
CA CYS A 64 -10.96 -10.91 -6.50
C CYS A 64 -10.29 -12.21 -6.95
N GLU A 65 -10.23 -13.19 -6.05
CA GLU A 65 -9.55 -14.46 -6.32
C GLU A 65 -10.18 -15.26 -7.47
N GLU A 66 -11.47 -15.11 -7.71
CA GLU A 66 -12.19 -15.79 -8.80
C GLU A 66 -11.92 -15.12 -10.15
N HIS A 67 -11.87 -13.79 -10.18
CA HIS A 67 -11.68 -13.01 -11.40
C HIS A 67 -10.22 -12.68 -11.70
N GLN A 68 -9.27 -13.34 -11.05
CA GLN A 68 -7.85 -13.11 -11.32
C GLN A 68 -7.50 -13.54 -12.76
N PRO A 69 -6.58 -12.84 -13.43
CA PRO A 69 -6.25 -13.11 -14.83
C PRO A 69 -5.89 -14.56 -15.11
N SER A 70 -5.26 -15.29 -14.19
CA SER A 70 -4.91 -16.70 -14.39
C SER A 70 -6.11 -17.65 -14.47
N LYS A 71 -7.23 -17.31 -13.84
CA LYS A 71 -8.48 -18.10 -13.87
C LYS A 71 -9.39 -17.68 -15.03
N THR A 72 -9.43 -16.39 -15.36
CA THR A 72 -10.35 -15.83 -16.36
C THR A 72 -9.69 -15.55 -17.72
N ARG A 73 -8.55 -16.18 -18.04
CA ARG A 73 -7.94 -15.99 -19.38
C ARG A 73 -8.96 -16.44 -20.44
N PRO A 74 -9.18 -15.66 -21.51
CA PRO A 74 -10.05 -16.10 -22.62
C PRO A 74 -9.55 -17.36 -23.35
N TYR A 75 -8.34 -17.82 -23.04
CA TYR A 75 -7.74 -19.05 -23.58
C TYR A 75 -7.29 -20.01 -22.48
N PHE A 76 -7.94 -20.01 -21.31
CA PHE A 76 -7.71 -21.09 -20.35
C PHE A 76 -8.23 -22.40 -20.94
N THR A 77 -7.34 -23.15 -21.58
CA THR A 77 -7.51 -24.58 -21.82
C THR A 77 -6.92 -25.28 -20.61
N PRO A 78 -7.72 -25.96 -19.76
CA PRO A 78 -7.13 -26.86 -18.78
C PRO A 78 -6.30 -27.89 -19.54
N SER A 79 -5.02 -28.05 -19.20
CA SER A 79 -4.26 -29.21 -19.69
C SER A 79 -4.90 -30.48 -19.11
N PRO A 80 -4.99 -31.58 -19.89
CA PRO A 80 -5.59 -32.83 -19.43
C PRO A 80 -4.86 -33.44 -18.23
#